data_AF-A0A9X3BYV9-F1
#
_entry.id   AF-A0A9X3BYV9-F1
#
_cell.length_a   1.000
_cell.length_b   1.000
_cell.length_c   1.000
_cell.angle_alpha   90.00
_cell.angle_beta   90.00
_cell.angle_gamma   90.00
#
_symmetry.space_group_name_H-M   'P 1'
#
loop_
_entity.id
_entity.type
_entity.pdbx_description
1 polymer ?
#
loop_
_entity_poly.entity_id
_entity_poly.type
_entity_poly.pdbx_seq_one_letter_code
_entity_poly.pdbx_strand_id
1 'polypeptide(L)'
;MTVDTLAGDALPAASDTPEVPLATETPAGKPEKAPAKKATKRTKTLELTLTVTGTADGEWSAELKRGSNYLVRGLAVAAAAVSRAARELHDDLSAPIDEVIEEARAQQAARVAALEAELEAARKVLADLD
;
A
#
# COMPACT_ATOMS: atom_id res chain seq x y z
N MET A 1 37.51 16.30 -33.47
CA MET A 1 38.39 15.15 -33.78
C MET A 1 37.52 13.90 -33.72
N THR A 2 37.22 13.35 -34.89
CA THR A 2 36.58 12.06 -35.15
C THR A 2 37.66 11.02 -35.40
N VAL A 3 37.55 9.84 -34.77
CA VAL A 3 37.98 8.52 -35.29
C VAL A 3 37.05 7.49 -34.60
N ASP A 4 36.14 6.78 -35.28
CA ASP A 4 36.31 5.74 -36.32
C ASP A 4 36.85 4.43 -35.69
N THR A 5 35.98 3.45 -35.43
CA THR A 5 35.68 2.27 -36.28
C THR A 5 36.70 1.13 -36.11
N LEU A 6 36.21 -0.06 -35.70
CA LEU A 6 36.60 -1.30 -36.38
C LEU A 6 35.49 -2.36 -36.25
N ALA A 7 34.84 -2.61 -37.38
CA ALA A 7 34.15 -3.85 -37.69
C ALA A 7 35.16 -4.92 -38.15
N GLY A 8 34.77 -6.20 -38.11
CA GLY A 8 35.51 -7.30 -38.73
C GLY A 8 35.17 -8.62 -38.01
N ASP A 9 34.10 -9.31 -38.38
CA ASP A 9 33.99 -10.23 -39.54
C ASP A 9 34.66 -11.58 -39.30
N ALA A 10 33.83 -12.64 -39.26
CA ALA A 10 34.11 -13.97 -39.83
C ALA A 10 32.96 -14.95 -39.50
N LEU A 11 31.96 -15.02 -40.39
CA LEU A 11 31.27 -16.27 -40.77
C LEU A 11 32.06 -16.87 -41.95
N PRO A 12 31.79 -18.07 -42.50
CA PRO A 12 31.00 -19.22 -42.05
C PRO A 12 31.75 -20.57 -42.23
N ALA A 13 31.20 -21.69 -41.77
CA ALA A 13 31.54 -23.00 -42.35
C ALA A 13 30.31 -23.90 -42.39
N ALA A 14 29.81 -24.09 -43.61
CA ALA A 14 28.73 -24.99 -43.97
C ALA A 14 29.18 -26.46 -43.88
N SER A 15 28.25 -27.35 -43.55
CA SER A 15 28.19 -28.67 -44.20
C SER A 15 26.73 -29.10 -44.31
N ASP A 16 26.33 -29.17 -45.57
CA ASP A 16 25.09 -29.62 -46.20
C ASP A 16 25.15 -31.18 -46.28
N THR A 17 24.21 -31.94 -45.69
CA THR A 17 23.13 -32.72 -46.40
C THR A 17 23.59 -34.15 -46.86
N PRO A 18 22.72 -35.16 -47.14
CA PRO A 18 21.43 -35.64 -46.59
C PRO A 18 21.44 -37.18 -46.23
N GLU A 19 20.27 -37.67 -45.79
CA GLU A 19 19.59 -38.92 -46.25
C GLU A 19 19.10 -39.90 -45.15
N VAL A 20 17.83 -40.25 -45.30
CA VAL A 20 16.87 -41.06 -44.53
C VAL A 20 17.00 -42.55 -44.91
N PRO A 21 16.14 -43.50 -44.44
CA PRO A 21 15.37 -43.64 -43.20
C PRO A 21 15.58 -45.05 -42.57
N LEU A 22 15.13 -45.31 -41.34
CA LEU A 22 14.52 -46.62 -41.05
C LEU A 22 13.61 -46.56 -39.83
N ALA A 23 12.42 -47.14 -40.04
CA ALA A 23 11.30 -47.18 -39.14
C ALA A 23 11.56 -48.05 -37.91
N THR A 24 11.04 -47.63 -36.75
CA THR A 24 10.63 -48.55 -35.69
C THR A 24 9.42 -47.95 -34.97
N GLU A 25 8.24 -48.38 -35.43
CA GLU A 25 7.09 -48.82 -34.64
C GLU A 25 6.65 -48.02 -33.40
N THR A 26 5.58 -47.23 -33.58
CA THR A 26 4.49 -46.93 -32.60
C THR A 26 3.98 -48.22 -31.91
N PRO A 27 3.31 -48.22 -30.73
CA PRO A 27 2.48 -47.13 -30.20
C PRO A 27 2.40 -46.96 -28.66
N ALA A 28 2.32 -45.73 -28.16
CA ALA A 28 1.56 -45.43 -26.93
C ALA A 28 1.45 -43.92 -26.68
N GLY A 29 0.23 -43.44 -26.44
CA GLY A 29 0.01 -42.21 -25.69
C GLY A 29 -0.21 -40.93 -26.51
N LYS A 30 -1.33 -40.87 -27.25
CA LYS A 30 -1.96 -39.58 -27.53
C LYS A 30 -2.59 -39.09 -26.21
N PRO A 31 -2.28 -37.86 -25.79
CA PRO A 31 -3.38 -36.94 -25.63
C PRO A 31 -3.19 -35.74 -26.55
N GLU A 32 -4.27 -35.42 -27.25
CA GLU A 32 -4.47 -34.23 -28.04
C GLU A 32 -3.92 -32.98 -27.34
N LYS A 33 -3.04 -32.27 -28.04
CA LYS A 33 -2.70 -30.89 -27.71
C LYS A 33 -3.98 -30.06 -27.81
N ALA A 34 -4.64 -29.85 -26.67
CA ALA A 34 -5.67 -28.83 -26.54
C ALA A 34 -5.05 -27.47 -26.96
N PRO A 35 -5.78 -26.65 -27.73
CA PRO A 35 -5.24 -25.40 -28.25
C PRO A 35 -4.88 -24.50 -27.07
N ALA A 36 -3.66 -23.94 -27.10
CA ALA A 36 -3.18 -22.96 -26.15
C ALA A 36 -4.19 -21.81 -26.09
N LYS A 37 -5.04 -21.83 -25.05
CA LYS A 37 -6.00 -20.76 -24.80
C LYS A 37 -5.18 -19.49 -24.59
N LYS A 38 -5.35 -18.55 -25.52
CA LYS A 38 -4.80 -17.20 -25.48
C LYS A 38 -4.94 -16.67 -24.05
N ALA A 39 -3.82 -16.33 -23.43
CA ALA A 39 -3.80 -15.73 -22.11
C ALA A 39 -4.53 -14.38 -22.18
N THR A 40 -5.82 -14.41 -21.85
CA THR A 40 -6.58 -13.21 -21.51
C THR A 40 -5.77 -12.49 -20.45
N LYS A 41 -5.37 -11.26 -20.77
CA LYS A 41 -4.67 -10.33 -19.88
C LYS A 41 -5.58 -10.10 -18.68
N ARG A 42 -5.45 -10.94 -17.64
CA ARG A 42 -6.15 -10.75 -16.37
C ARG A 42 -5.71 -9.39 -15.85
N THR A 43 -6.66 -8.46 -15.77
CA THR A 43 -6.59 -7.29 -14.91
C THR A 43 -6.17 -7.80 -13.53
N LYS A 44 -4.91 -7.62 -13.17
CA LYS A 44 -4.40 -7.97 -11.84
C LYS A 44 -5.08 -7.02 -10.87
N THR A 45 -6.13 -7.49 -10.20
CA THR A 45 -6.71 -6.80 -9.05
C THR A 45 -5.60 -6.59 -8.04
N LEU A 46 -5.23 -5.34 -7.79
CA LEU A 46 -4.23 -4.98 -6.79
C LEU A 46 -4.97 -4.82 -5.47
N GLU A 47 -4.79 -5.78 -4.57
CA GLU A 47 -5.32 -5.69 -3.21
C GLU A 47 -4.41 -4.78 -2.37
N LEU A 48 -4.95 -3.64 -1.95
CA LEU A 48 -4.33 -2.72 -0.99
C LEU A 48 -5.15 -2.76 0.30
N THR A 49 -4.48 -2.86 1.45
CA THR A 49 -5.11 -2.79 2.77
C THR A 49 -4.52 -1.60 3.52
N LEU A 50 -5.34 -0.58 3.75
CA LEU A 50 -5.02 0.55 4.62
C LEU A 50 -5.63 0.30 6.00
N THR A 51 -4.81 0.30 7.04
CA THR A 51 -5.23 0.22 8.44
C THR A 51 -4.97 1.57 9.08
N VAL A 52 -5.99 2.12 9.73
CA VAL A 52 -5.89 3.40 10.46
C VAL A 52 -6.23 3.13 11.92
N THR A 53 -5.39 3.63 12.82
CA THR A 53 -5.51 3.44 14.25
C THR A 53 -5.51 4.81 14.91
N GLY A 54 -6.62 5.19 15.52
CA GLY A 54 -6.76 6.42 16.29
C GLY A 54 -6.80 6.13 17.78
N THR A 55 -6.12 6.95 18.59
CA THR A 55 -6.27 6.94 20.06
C THR A 55 -7.17 8.09 20.50
N ALA A 56 -7.81 7.93 21.66
CA ALA A 56 -8.63 8.98 22.28
C ALA A 56 -7.81 10.24 22.66
N ASP A 57 -6.48 10.14 22.67
CA ASP A 57 -5.55 11.25 22.82
C ASP A 57 -5.30 12.03 21.52
N GLY A 58 -6.01 11.70 20.44
CA GLY A 58 -5.88 12.39 19.16
C GLY A 58 -4.64 12.01 18.36
N GLU A 59 -3.94 10.94 18.75
CA GLU A 59 -2.82 10.39 17.99
C GLU A 59 -3.33 9.36 16.99
N TRP A 60 -3.14 9.63 15.70
CA TRP A 60 -3.58 8.75 14.62
C TRP A 60 -2.38 8.22 13.84
N SER A 61 -2.39 6.92 13.59
CA SER A 61 -1.37 6.19 12.82
C SER A 61 -2.01 5.48 11.64
N ALA A 62 -1.35 5.48 10.49
CA ALA A 62 -1.76 4.72 9.32
C ALA A 62 -0.70 3.72 8.86
N GLU A 63 -1.16 2.56 8.42
CA GLU A 63 -0.36 1.48 7.86
C GLU A 63 -0.94 1.05 6.52
N LEU A 64 -0.12 0.97 5.49
CA LEU A 64 -0.55 0.55 4.15
C LEU A 64 0.16 -0.75 3.75
N LYS A 65 -0.61 -1.74 3.32
CA LYS A 65 -0.15 -3.03 2.81
C LYS A 65 -0.62 -3.25 1.37
N ARG A 66 0.16 -4.00 0.60
CA ARG A 66 -0.20 -4.53 -0.72
C ARG A 66 0.06 -6.03 -0.71
N GLY A 67 -1.02 -6.82 -0.75
CA GLY A 67 -0.95 -8.24 -0.43
C GLY A 67 -0.29 -8.46 0.93
N SER A 68 0.85 -9.15 0.97
CA SER A 68 1.61 -9.42 2.20
C SER A 68 2.69 -8.38 2.53
N ASN A 69 2.98 -7.45 1.62
CA ASN A 69 4.05 -6.47 1.79
C ASN A 69 3.53 -5.17 2.42
N TYR A 70 4.25 -4.66 3.40
CA TYR A 70 3.99 -3.34 3.96
C TYR A 70 4.66 -2.27 3.09
N LEU A 71 3.89 -1.29 2.65
CA LEU A 71 4.37 -0.12 1.93
C LEU A 71 4.75 1.00 2.90
N VAL A 72 3.92 1.21 3.93
CA VAL A 72 4.08 2.27 4.92
C VAL A 72 3.68 1.72 6.30
N ARG A 73 4.42 2.08 7.34
CA ARG A 73 4.14 1.72 8.74
C ARG A 73 4.32 2.94 9.64
N GLY A 74 3.45 3.07 10.64
CA GLY A 74 3.57 4.10 11.68
C GLY A 74 3.53 5.52 11.14
N LEU A 75 2.79 5.77 10.05
CA LEU A 75 2.64 7.12 9.53
C LEU A 75 1.77 7.92 10.49
N ALA A 76 2.31 8.94 11.12
CA ALA A 76 1.50 9.88 11.89
C ALA A 76 0.57 10.64 10.94
N VAL A 77 -0.73 10.57 11.20
CA VAL A 77 -1.76 11.24 10.41
C VAL A 77 -2.52 12.20 11.33
N ALA A 78 -2.95 13.34 10.81
CA ALA A 78 -3.85 14.20 11.55
C ALA A 78 -5.28 13.64 11.49
N ALA A 79 -6.02 13.67 12.60
CA ALA A 79 -7.44 13.29 12.65
C ALA A 79 -8.27 13.95 11.52
N ALA A 80 -8.07 15.25 11.30
CA ALA A 80 -8.74 16.00 10.24
C ALA A 80 -8.39 15.51 8.82
N ALA A 81 -7.19 14.97 8.61
CA ALA A 81 -6.80 14.38 7.33
C ALA A 81 -7.45 13.01 7.13
N VAL A 82 -7.59 12.21 8.20
CA VAL A 82 -8.31 10.92 8.15
C VAL A 82 -9.78 11.15 7.79
N SER A 83 -10.45 12.11 8.42
CA SER A 83 -11.83 12.51 8.09
C SER A 83 -11.99 12.89 6.61
N ARG A 84 -11.10 13.75 6.10
CA ARG A 84 -11.13 14.16 4.68
C ARG A 84 -10.91 12.97 3.73
N ALA A 85 -9.92 12.12 4.01
CA ALA A 85 -9.65 10.94 3.20
C ALA A 85 -10.80 9.92 3.26
N ALA A 86 -11.46 9.76 4.43
CA ALA A 86 -12.61 8.90 4.57
C ALA A 86 -13.79 9.39 3.72
N ARG A 87 -14.05 10.69 3.69
CA ARG A 87 -15.09 11.29 2.82
C ARG A 87 -14.79 11.10 1.33
N GLU A 88 -13.53 11.16 0.94
CA GLU A 88 -13.11 10.87 -0.44
C GLU A 88 -13.27 9.40 -0.81
N LEU A 89 -13.17 8.49 0.17
CA LEU A 89 -13.36 7.05 -0.03
C LEU A 89 -14.85 6.69 -0.05
N HIS A 90 -15.58 7.04 1.02
CA HIS A 90 -17.02 6.90 1.16
C HIS A 90 -17.58 7.62 2.41
N ASP A 91 -18.71 8.29 2.27
CA ASP A 91 -19.36 9.01 3.38
C ASP A 91 -19.72 8.10 4.57
N ASP A 92 -20.09 6.83 4.34
CA ASP A 92 -20.44 5.86 5.39
C ASP A 92 -19.27 5.54 6.34
N LEU A 93 -18.03 5.66 5.85
CA LEU A 93 -16.83 5.54 6.68
C LEU A 93 -16.50 6.83 7.42
N SER A 94 -16.88 7.98 6.84
CA SER A 94 -16.55 9.28 7.43
C SER A 94 -17.37 9.62 8.67
N ALA A 95 -18.66 9.27 8.69
CA ALA A 95 -19.54 9.57 9.83
C ALA A 95 -19.05 8.98 11.17
N PRO A 96 -18.74 7.68 11.29
CA PRO A 96 -18.25 7.12 12.57
C PRO A 96 -16.85 7.62 12.93
N ILE A 97 -16.01 7.96 11.94
CA ILE A 97 -14.68 8.52 12.19
C ILE A 97 -14.80 9.93 12.76
N ASP A 98 -15.67 10.76 12.17
CA ASP A 98 -15.90 12.13 12.63
C ASP A 98 -16.47 12.16 14.05
N GLU A 99 -17.39 11.24 14.39
CA GLU A 99 -17.92 11.09 15.74
C GLU A 99 -16.81 10.79 16.76
N VAL A 100 -15.97 9.78 16.50
CA VAL A 100 -14.84 9.41 17.38
C VAL A 100 -13.84 10.56 17.53
N ILE A 101 -13.58 11.32 16.46
CA ILE A 101 -12.67 12.47 16.50
C ILE A 101 -13.23 13.59 17.37
N GLU A 102 -14.52 13.89 17.25
CA GLU A 102 -15.14 14.94 18.06
C GLU A 102 -15.28 14.53 19.53
N GLU A 103 -15.56 13.26 19.83
CA GLU A 103 -15.51 12.73 21.20
C GLU A 103 -14.11 12.86 21.81
N ALA A 104 -13.06 12.51 21.06
CA ALA A 104 -11.68 12.66 21.51
C ALA A 104 -11.35 14.14 21.80
N ARG A 105 -11.78 15.05 20.92
CA ARG A 105 -11.58 16.49 21.08
C ARG A 105 -12.32 17.02 22.31
N ALA A 106 -13.54 16.55 22.58
CA ALA A 106 -14.32 16.89 23.76
C ALA A 106 -13.65 16.40 25.06
N GLN A 107 -13.09 15.19 25.06
CA GLN A 107 -12.35 14.65 26.20
C GLN A 107 -11.07 15.44 26.49
N GLN A 108 -10.33 15.83 25.45
CA GLN A 108 -9.16 16.69 25.58
C GLN A 108 -9.55 18.07 26.13
N ALA A 109 -10.60 18.69 25.60
CA ALA A 109 -11.09 19.99 26.07
C ALA A 109 -11.53 19.93 27.54
N ALA A 110 -12.22 18.86 27.95
CA ALA A 110 -12.61 18.66 29.35
C ALA A 110 -11.41 18.50 30.29
N ARG A 111 -10.37 17.77 29.88
CA ARG A 111 -9.12 17.64 30.66
C ARG A 111 -8.39 18.98 30.79
N VAL A 112 -8.32 19.76 29.72
CA VAL A 112 -7.72 21.10 29.75
C VAL A 112 -8.51 22.01 30.68
N ALA A 113 -9.84 22.05 30.57
CA ALA A 113 -10.69 22.87 31.42
C ALA A 113 -10.57 22.51 32.91
N ALA A 114 -10.47 21.22 33.24
CA ALA A 114 -10.26 20.77 34.61
C ALA A 114 -8.90 21.23 35.16
N LEU A 115 -7.83 21.06 34.38
CA LEU A 115 -6.48 21.48 34.76
C LEU A 115 -6.37 23.01 34.88
N GLU A 116 -7.04 23.76 34.01
CA GLU A 116 -7.09 25.22 34.07
C GLU A 116 -7.80 25.71 35.33
N ALA A 117 -8.90 25.06 35.75
CA ALA A 117 -9.58 25.38 37.00
C ALA A 117 -8.70 25.10 38.23
N GLU A 118 -7.92 24.01 38.21
CA GLU A 118 -6.94 23.71 39.27
C GLU A 118 -5.83 24.77 39.33
N LEU A 119 -5.32 25.22 38.18
CA LEU A 119 -4.32 26.28 38.11
C LEU A 119 -4.86 27.64 38.57
N GLU A 120 -6.11 27.97 38.22
CA GLU A 120 -6.75 29.22 38.64
C GLU A 120 -6.95 29.23 40.17
N ALA A 121 -7.40 28.12 40.75
CA ALA A 121 -7.53 27.98 42.20
C ALA A 121 -6.17 28.14 42.90
N ALA A 122 -5.12 27.50 42.37
CA ALA A 122 -3.76 27.63 42.91
C ALA A 122 -3.23 29.07 42.81
N ARG A 123 -3.46 29.76 41.69
CA ARG A 123 -3.08 31.16 41.50
C ARG A 123 -3.79 32.10 42.48
N LYS A 124 -5.07 31.85 42.77
CA LYS A 124 -5.85 32.66 43.70
C LYS A 124 -5.35 32.54 45.14
N VAL A 125 -4.97 31.33 45.57
CA VAL A 125 -4.37 31.13 46.90
C VAL A 125 -3.02 31.83 47.01
N LEU A 126 -2.19 31.79 45.97
CA LEU A 126 -0.93 32.53 45.97
C LEU A 126 -1.15 34.05 46.07
N ALA A 127 -2.13 34.59 45.34
CA ALA A 127 -2.46 36.02 45.38
C ALA A 127 -3.09 36.49 46.70
N ASP A 128 -3.60 35.59 47.54
CA ASP A 128 -4.11 35.90 48.89
C ASP A 128 -2.98 35.95 49.94
N LEU A 129 -1.79 35.43 49.60
CA LEU A 129 -0.62 35.37 50.47
C LEU A 129 0.39 36.52 50.27
N ASP A 130 0.28 37.27 49.16
CA ASP A 130 1.03 38.50 48.86
C ASP A 130 0.23 39.75 49.29
#